data_AF-A0A2D7DE90-F1
#
_entry.id   AF-A0A2D7DE90-F1
#
_cell.length_a   1.000
_cell.length_b   1.000
_cell.length_c   1.000
_cell.angle_alpha   90.00
_cell.angle_beta   90.00
_cell.angle_gamma   90.00
#
_symmetry.space_group_name_H-M   'P 1'
#
loop_
_entity.id
_entity.type
_entity.pdbx_description
1 polymer ?
#
loop_
_entity_poly.entity_id
_entity_poly.type
_entity_poly.pdbx_seq_one_letter_code
_entity_poly.pdbx_strand_id
1 'polypeptide(L)'
;MPIVTLTSDFGLDSHYTAVIKGALHKRVEDLRIVDISHRIRKFDAVEAAFVLRSVYQEFPKGCIHLICVRSAETPESPHRLVRLDGHYFIGADTGVFRLLSDKEPEGVFDFSGLNMDVAAPTFPESFSVGLEVSSRWQQRST
;
A
#
# COMPACT_ATOMS: atom_id res chain seq x y z
N MET A 1 -4.55 -5.21 16.63
CA MET A 1 -3.29 -4.75 16.01
C MET A 1 -3.41 -4.86 14.48
N PRO A 2 -3.51 -3.73 13.75
CA PRO A 2 -3.44 -3.73 12.29
C PRO A 2 -2.08 -4.25 11.80
N ILE A 3 -2.10 -5.01 10.69
CA ILE A 3 -0.89 -5.46 10.00
C ILE A 3 -0.80 -4.71 8.68
N VAL A 4 0.34 -4.05 8.47
CA VAL A 4 0.73 -3.45 7.20
C VAL A 4 1.88 -4.26 6.62
N THR A 5 1.74 -4.75 5.40
CA THR A 5 2.85 -5.35 4.67
C THR A 5 3.54 -4.32 3.77
N LEU A 6 4.83 -4.49 3.52
CA LEU A 6 5.55 -3.67 2.54
C LEU A 6 6.17 -4.52 1.44
N THR A 7 5.91 -4.12 0.20
CA THR A 7 6.62 -4.58 -1.00
C THR A 7 7.22 -3.37 -1.72
N SER A 8 8.53 -3.36 -1.98
CA SER A 8 9.18 -2.26 -2.69
C SER A 8 10.29 -2.68 -3.63
N ASP A 9 10.64 -1.77 -4.54
CA ASP A 9 11.78 -1.89 -5.45
C ASP A 9 13.00 -1.10 -4.97
N PHE A 10 13.01 -0.63 -3.71
CA PHE A 10 14.03 0.28 -3.20
C PHE A 10 15.41 -0.36 -3.07
N GLY A 11 15.47 -1.66 -2.80
CA GLY A 11 16.69 -2.36 -2.37
C GLY A 11 16.83 -2.41 -0.85
N LEU A 12 17.64 -3.35 -0.36
CA LEU A 12 17.87 -3.56 1.08
C LEU A 12 18.72 -2.44 1.71
N ASP A 13 19.58 -1.80 0.92
CA ASP A 13 20.48 -0.73 1.38
C ASP A 13 19.82 0.66 1.36
N SER A 14 18.54 0.72 1.01
CA SER A 14 17.82 1.98 0.86
C SER A 14 17.22 2.47 2.18
N HIS A 15 17.48 3.74 2.50
CA HIS A 15 16.88 4.42 3.64
C HIS A 15 15.37 4.67 3.49
N TYR A 16 14.82 4.59 2.27
CA TYR A 16 13.40 4.87 2.03
C TYR A 16 12.45 3.93 2.80
N THR A 17 12.81 2.66 2.96
CA THR A 17 12.03 1.72 3.78
C THR A 17 11.95 2.18 5.23
N ALA A 18 13.04 2.74 5.78
CA ALA A 18 13.04 3.28 7.15
C ALA A 18 12.18 4.54 7.27
N VAL A 19 12.19 5.41 6.25
CA VAL A 19 11.34 6.61 6.21
C VAL A 19 9.86 6.23 6.25
N ILE A 20 9.43 5.27 5.43
CA ILE A 20 8.03 4.81 5.40
C ILE A 20 7.63 4.20 6.75
N LYS A 21 8.45 3.29 7.29
CA LYS A 21 8.18 2.65 8.59
C LYS A 21 8.08 3.66 9.72
N GLY A 22 8.99 4.64 9.77
CA GLY A 22 8.95 5.72 10.76
C GLY A 22 7.70 6.59 10.62
N ALA A 23 7.31 6.93 9.39
CA ALA A 23 6.10 7.70 9.12
C ALA A 23 4.82 6.97 9.55
N LEU A 24 4.78 5.66 9.37
CA LEU A 24 3.67 4.81 9.81
C LEU A 24 3.59 4.71 11.34
N HIS A 25 4.72 4.42 12.01
CA HIS A 25 4.76 4.36 13.47
C HIS A 25 4.42 5.69 14.15
N LYS A 26 4.73 6.83 13.51
CA LYS A 26 4.32 8.15 14.02
C LYS A 26 2.80 8.34 14.03
N ARG A 27 2.07 7.65 13.15
CA ARG A 27 0.63 7.80 12.97
C ARG A 27 -0.19 6.74 13.69
N VAL A 28 0.40 5.57 13.92
CA VAL A 28 -0.28 4.40 14.49
C VAL A 28 0.61 3.76 15.55
N GLU A 29 0.18 3.85 16.81
CA GLU A 29 0.94 3.44 17.99
C GLU A 29 1.13 1.91 18.10
N ASP A 30 0.13 1.11 17.70
CA ASP A 30 0.15 -0.36 17.73
C ASP A 30 0.11 -0.95 16.31
N LEU A 31 1.08 -0.56 15.48
CA LEU A 31 1.18 -1.05 14.11
C LEU A 31 2.22 -2.16 13.98
N ARG A 32 1.82 -3.30 13.40
CA ARG A 32 2.75 -4.34 12.97
C ARG A 32 3.09 -4.18 11.49
N ILE A 33 4.37 -3.98 11.21
CA ILE A 33 4.89 -3.91 9.84
C ILE A 33 5.58 -5.23 9.49
N VAL A 34 5.25 -5.81 8.33
CA VAL A 34 5.86 -7.04 7.80
C VAL A 34 6.39 -6.78 6.40
N ASP A 35 7.70 -6.91 6.20
CA ASP A 35 8.27 -6.80 4.85
C ASP A 35 8.00 -8.09 4.07
N ILE A 36 7.41 -7.95 2.88
CA ILE A 36 7.26 -9.06 1.92
C ILE A 36 8.53 -9.17 1.08
N SER A 37 8.93 -8.07 0.44
CA SER A 37 10.18 -8.00 -0.33
C SER A 37 10.56 -6.55 -0.61
N HIS A 38 11.86 -6.26 -0.53
CA HIS A 38 12.46 -5.00 -1.00
C HIS A 38 13.41 -5.22 -2.18
N ARG A 39 13.34 -6.40 -2.81
CA ARG A 39 14.23 -6.83 -3.89
C ARG A 39 13.51 -6.91 -5.24
N ILE A 40 12.32 -6.33 -5.35
CA ILE A 40 11.60 -6.24 -6.62
C ILE A 40 12.49 -5.50 -7.62
N ARG A 41 12.57 -5.97 -8.87
CA ARG A 41 13.30 -5.25 -9.92
C ARG A 41 12.75 -3.83 -10.04
N LYS A 42 13.66 -2.89 -10.24
CA LYS A 42 13.33 -1.46 -10.33
C LYS A 42 12.18 -1.23 -11.31
N PHE A 43 11.12 -0.62 -10.81
CA PHE A 43 9.92 -0.27 -11.54
C PHE A 43 9.10 -1.44 -12.10
N ASP A 44 9.35 -2.68 -11.66
CA ASP A 44 8.66 -3.86 -12.19
C ASP A 44 7.38 -4.19 -11.41
N ALA A 45 6.27 -3.60 -11.86
CA ALA A 45 4.94 -3.85 -11.29
C ALA A 45 4.46 -5.29 -11.48
N VAL A 46 4.92 -6.00 -12.52
CA VAL A 46 4.53 -7.39 -12.79
C VAL A 46 5.18 -8.31 -11.77
N GLU A 47 6.46 -8.11 -11.48
CA GLU A 47 7.14 -8.84 -10.41
C GLU A 47 6.54 -8.53 -9.04
N ALA A 48 6.23 -7.26 -8.76
CA ALA A 48 5.57 -6.87 -7.52
C ALA A 48 4.24 -7.63 -7.33
N ALA A 49 3.40 -7.66 -8.36
CA ALA A 49 2.15 -8.40 -8.34
C ALA A 49 2.36 -9.91 -8.21
N PHE A 50 3.35 -10.47 -8.91
CA PHE A 50 3.70 -11.89 -8.81
C PHE A 50 4.11 -12.30 -7.39
N VAL A 51 4.91 -11.48 -6.72
CA VAL A 51 5.33 -11.73 -5.34
C VAL A 51 4.14 -11.57 -4.38
N LEU A 52 3.39 -10.48 -4.51
CA LEU A 52 2.24 -10.17 -3.65
C LEU A 52 1.14 -11.24 -3.74
N ARG A 53 0.74 -11.63 -4.96
CA ARG A 53 -0.31 -12.64 -5.18
C ARG A 53 0.00 -13.99 -4.53
N SER A 54 1.28 -14.31 -4.36
CA SER A 54 1.72 -15.56 -3.74
C SER A 54 1.67 -15.55 -2.22
N VAL A 55 1.49 -14.39 -1.57
CA VAL A 55 1.61 -14.28 -0.11
C VAL A 55 0.44 -13.56 0.57
N TYR A 56 -0.29 -12.67 -0.12
CA TYR A 56 -1.24 -11.77 0.56
C TYR A 56 -2.38 -12.53 1.27
N GLN A 57 -2.76 -13.70 0.77
CA GLN A 57 -3.82 -14.54 1.33
C GLN A 57 -3.43 -15.25 2.64
N GLU A 58 -2.13 -15.34 2.93
CA GLU A 58 -1.62 -15.88 4.21
C GLU A 58 -1.77 -14.88 5.37
N PHE A 59 -2.04 -13.61 5.05
CA PHE A 59 -2.34 -12.59 6.04
C PHE A 59 -3.82 -12.62 6.44
N PRO A 60 -4.18 -12.16 7.64
CA PRO A 60 -5.58 -12.04 8.01
C PRO A 60 -6.33 -11.02 7.14
N LYS A 61 -7.64 -11.22 7.01
CA LYS A 61 -8.53 -10.23 6.39
C LYS A 61 -8.42 -8.88 7.11
N GLY A 62 -8.55 -7.80 6.36
CA GLY A 62 -8.32 -6.44 6.82
C GLY A 62 -6.84 -6.02 6.84
N CYS A 63 -5.91 -6.89 6.45
CA CYS A 63 -4.50 -6.51 6.29
C CYS A 63 -4.33 -5.53 5.12
N ILE A 64 -3.48 -4.52 5.33
CA ILE A 64 -3.15 -3.49 4.35
C ILE A 64 -1.80 -3.83 3.71
N HIS A 65 -1.76 -3.93 2.39
CA HIS A 65 -0.55 -4.21 1.63
C HIS A 65 -0.07 -2.96 0.91
N LEU A 66 1.04 -2.39 1.37
CA LEU A 66 1.68 -1.25 0.72
C LEU A 66 2.58 -1.72 -0.42
N ILE A 67 2.34 -1.14 -1.59
CA ILE A 67 3.07 -1.39 -2.82
C ILE A 67 3.87 -0.14 -3.18
N CYS A 68 5.14 -0.12 -2.77
CA CYS A 68 6.08 0.97 -3.04
C CYS A 68 6.99 0.60 -4.22
N VAL A 69 6.39 0.28 -5.37
CA VAL A 69 7.09 -0.08 -6.62
C VAL A 69 6.65 0.90 -7.69
N ARG A 70 7.60 1.63 -8.29
CA ARG A 70 7.28 2.78 -9.16
C ARG A 70 6.28 3.72 -8.48
N SER A 71 6.52 4.06 -7.21
CA SER A 71 5.62 4.80 -6.32
C SER A 71 5.56 6.31 -6.58
N ALA A 72 6.17 6.80 -7.67
CA ALA A 72 6.05 8.20 -8.02
C ALA A 72 4.61 8.48 -8.48
N GLU A 73 3.95 9.44 -7.85
CA GLU A 73 2.63 9.88 -8.29
C GLU A 73 2.76 10.65 -9.61
N THR A 74 2.00 10.22 -10.61
CA THR A 74 1.81 10.97 -11.85
C THR A 74 0.32 10.95 -12.21
N PRO A 75 -0.15 11.89 -13.06
CA PRO A 75 -1.53 11.86 -13.56
C PRO A 75 -1.92 10.52 -14.21
N GLU A 76 -0.94 9.82 -14.80
CA GLU A 76 -1.11 8.52 -15.46
C GLU A 76 -1.06 7.34 -14.49
N SER A 77 -0.43 7.49 -13.32
CA SER A 77 -0.38 6.48 -12.26
C SER A 77 -0.72 7.10 -10.90
N PRO A 78 -2.00 7.46 -10.68
CA PRO A 78 -2.44 8.03 -9.41
C PRO A 78 -2.34 6.98 -8.30
N HIS A 79 -2.20 7.43 -7.07
CA HIS A 79 -2.30 6.53 -5.93
C HIS A 79 -3.75 6.10 -5.72
N ARG A 80 -3.94 4.81 -5.47
CA ARG A 80 -5.25 4.22 -5.21
C ARG A 80 -5.22 3.31 -4.01
N LEU A 81 -6.38 3.20 -3.39
CA LEU A 81 -6.73 2.16 -2.44
C LEU A 81 -7.68 1.18 -3.11
N VAL A 82 -7.33 -0.10 -3.10
CA VAL A 82 -8.12 -1.17 -3.69
C VAL A 82 -8.47 -2.17 -2.60
N ARG A 83 -9.76 -2.46 -2.42
CA ARG A 83 -10.24 -3.55 -1.57
C ARG A 83 -10.47 -4.79 -2.42
N LEU A 84 -9.78 -5.87 -2.11
CA LEU A 84 -9.84 -7.11 -2.87
C LEU A 84 -9.64 -8.31 -1.95
N ASP A 85 -10.51 -9.31 -2.06
CA ASP A 85 -10.51 -10.51 -1.21
C ASP A 85 -10.52 -10.19 0.30
N GLY A 86 -11.19 -9.10 0.71
CA GLY A 86 -11.15 -8.62 2.10
C GLY A 86 -9.79 -8.13 2.59
N HIS A 87 -8.85 -7.80 1.68
CA HIS A 87 -7.60 -7.10 1.96
C HIS A 87 -7.63 -5.70 1.34
N TYR A 88 -6.73 -4.84 1.81
CA TYR A 88 -6.55 -3.49 1.28
C TYR A 88 -5.19 -3.39 0.60
N PHE A 89 -5.12 -2.79 -0.57
CA PHE A 89 -3.90 -2.59 -1.34
C PHE A 89 -3.75 -1.10 -1.62
N ILE A 90 -2.58 -0.54 -1.32
CA ILE A 90 -2.30 0.88 -1.51
C ILE A 90 -1.00 1.04 -2.29
N GLY A 91 -1.03 1.87 -3.33
CA GLY A 91 0.14 2.17 -4.15
C GLY A 91 -0.23 2.95 -5.41
N ALA A 92 0.77 3.27 -6.23
CA ALA A 92 0.56 3.88 -7.54
C ALA A 92 -0.12 2.88 -8.49
N ASP A 93 -1.16 3.34 -9.19
CA ASP A 93 -1.85 2.51 -10.19
C ASP A 93 -1.02 2.39 -11.47
N THR A 94 -0.10 1.43 -11.43
CA THR A 94 0.75 1.03 -12.54
C THR A 94 0.17 -0.16 -13.30
N GLY A 95 -1.09 -0.51 -13.05
CA GLY A 95 -1.71 -1.77 -13.44
C GLY A 95 -1.45 -2.92 -12.47
N VAL A 96 -0.65 -2.71 -11.42
CA VAL A 96 -0.29 -3.74 -10.42
C VAL A 96 -1.51 -4.40 -9.78
N PHE A 97 -2.56 -3.63 -9.46
CA PHE A 97 -3.73 -4.13 -8.76
C PHE A 97 -4.51 -5.18 -9.56
N ARG A 98 -4.59 -4.99 -10.89
CA ARG A 98 -5.29 -5.92 -11.80
C ARG A 98 -4.54 -7.25 -11.96
N LEU A 99 -3.27 -7.30 -11.58
CA LEU A 99 -2.44 -8.50 -11.65
C LEU A 99 -2.47 -9.33 -10.34
N LEU A 100 -3.13 -8.84 -9.29
CA LEU A 100 -3.18 -9.50 -7.98
C LEU A 100 -4.14 -10.68 -7.94
N SER A 101 -5.26 -10.61 -8.67
CA SER A 101 -6.31 -11.62 -8.70
C SER A 101 -7.16 -11.48 -9.95
N ASP A 102 -7.77 -12.58 -10.40
CA ASP A 102 -8.75 -12.57 -11.49
C ASP A 102 -10.13 -12.07 -11.05
N LYS A 103 -10.32 -11.79 -9.75
CA LYS A 103 -11.56 -11.26 -9.20
C LYS A 103 -11.64 -9.75 -9.37
N GLU A 104 -12.87 -9.27 -9.55
CA GLU A 104 -13.15 -7.84 -9.50
C GLU A 104 -12.98 -7.30 -8.07
N PRO A 105 -12.40 -6.09 -7.90
CA PRO A 105 -12.22 -5.49 -6.60
C PRO A 105 -13.58 -5.14 -5.96
N GLU A 106 -13.64 -5.30 -4.64
CA GLU A 106 -14.81 -4.98 -3.81
C GLU A 106 -14.99 -3.47 -3.60
N GLY A 107 -13.99 -2.67 -3.98
CA GLY A 107 -13.98 -1.22 -3.91
C GLY A 107 -12.66 -0.63 -4.38
N VAL A 108 -12.74 0.54 -5.00
CA VAL A 108 -11.56 1.33 -5.42
C VAL A 108 -11.79 2.77 -4.98
N PHE A 109 -10.80 3.34 -4.32
CA PHE A 109 -10.78 4.74 -3.91
C PHE A 109 -9.56 5.41 -4.53
N ASP A 110 -9.81 6.50 -5.26
CA ASP A 110 -8.77 7.30 -5.91
C ASP A 110 -8.38 8.45 -4.98
N PHE A 111 -7.08 8.58 -4.68
CA PHE A 111 -6.59 9.66 -3.84
C PHE A 111 -6.42 10.99 -4.59
N SER A 112 -6.56 11.00 -5.93
CA SER A 112 -6.44 12.21 -6.74
C SER A 112 -7.42 13.30 -6.29
N GLY A 113 -6.89 14.51 -6.14
CA GLY A 113 -7.68 15.68 -5.70
C GLY A 113 -7.83 15.82 -4.18
N LEU A 114 -7.31 14.89 -3.38
CA LEU A 114 -7.18 15.11 -1.94
C LEU A 114 -5.96 15.99 -1.67
N ASN A 115 -6.15 17.10 -0.97
CA ASN A 115 -5.04 17.86 -0.42
C ASN A 115 -4.49 17.10 0.80
N MET A 116 -3.73 16.05 0.53
CA MET A 116 -2.92 15.41 1.55
C MET A 116 -1.79 16.39 1.85
N ASP A 117 -1.59 16.79 3.10
CA ASP A 117 -0.40 17.56 3.52
C ASP A 117 0.84 16.67 3.33
N VAL A 118 1.27 16.50 2.08
CA VAL A 118 2.36 15.59 1.69
C VAL A 118 3.68 16.31 1.94
N ALA A 119 4.20 16.17 3.17
CA ALA A 119 5.54 16.65 3.49
C ALA A 119 6.67 15.87 2.77
N ALA A 120 6.34 14.82 1.99
CA ALA A 120 7.28 14.03 1.20
C ALA A 120 6.61 13.51 -0.10
N PRO A 121 6.65 14.28 -1.21
CA PRO A 121 5.93 13.97 -2.46
C PRO A 121 6.34 12.64 -3.11
N THR A 122 7.42 12.04 -2.64
CA THR A 122 7.95 10.78 -3.15
C THR A 122 7.20 9.55 -2.62
N PHE A 123 6.47 9.64 -1.49
CA PHE A 123 5.84 8.47 -0.83
C PHE A 123 4.46 8.77 -0.19
N PRO A 124 3.44 9.15 -0.98
CA PRO A 124 2.10 9.43 -0.48
C PRO A 124 1.41 8.23 0.20
N GLU A 125 1.80 6.99 -0.12
CA GLU A 125 1.24 5.77 0.45
C GLU A 125 1.41 5.67 1.98
N SER A 126 2.48 6.26 2.53
CA SER A 126 2.73 6.30 3.97
C SER A 126 1.70 7.15 4.73
N PHE A 127 1.07 8.10 4.06
CA PHE A 127 0.02 8.96 4.61
C PHE A 127 -1.36 8.31 4.47
N SER A 128 -1.64 7.65 3.35
CA SER A 128 -2.91 6.96 3.08
C SER A 128 -3.23 5.90 4.14
N VAL A 129 -2.22 5.14 4.58
CA VAL A 129 -2.38 4.16 5.66
C VAL A 129 -2.77 4.82 6.98
N GLY A 130 -2.22 6.00 7.28
CA GLY A 130 -2.59 6.74 8.48
C GLY A 130 -4.06 7.14 8.48
N LEU A 131 -4.60 7.58 7.34
CA LEU A 131 -6.02 7.92 7.20
C LEU A 131 -6.92 6.69 7.38
N GLU A 132 -6.54 5.57 6.77
CA GLU A 132 -7.34 4.35 6.88
C GLU A 132 -7.32 3.76 8.29
N VAL A 133 -6.14 3.69 8.92
CA VAL A 133 -6.00 3.15 10.28
C VAL A 133 -6.54 4.10 11.35
N SER A 134 -6.45 5.42 11.17
CA SER A 134 -7.01 6.39 12.13
C SER A 134 -8.52 6.55 12.01
N SER A 135 -9.10 6.26 10.84
CA SER A 135 -10.54 6.32 10.65
C SER A 135 -11.21 5.10 11.29
N ARG A 136 -11.75 5.30 12.49
CA ARG A 136 -12.81 4.46 13.08
C ARG A 136 -13.95 4.25 12.06
N TRP A 137 -13.87 3.21 11.23
CA TRP A 137 -14.97 2.76 10.38
C TRP A 137 -15.18 1.24 10.46
N GLN A 138 -15.64 0.80 11.64
CA GLN A 138 -16.58 -0.31 11.79
C GLN A 138 -18.04 0.19 11.92
N GLN A 139 -18.31 1.51 11.76
CA GLN A 139 -19.62 2.10 12.03
C GLN A 139 -20.40 2.61 10.82
N ARG A 140 -20.06 2.22 9.58
CA ARG A 140 -20.94 2.44 8.42
C ARG A 140 -21.04 1.20 7.55
N SER A 141 -21.70 0.20 8.13
CA SER A 141 -22.42 -0.83 7.40
C SER A 141 -23.69 -1.14 8.19
N THR A 142 -24.57 -0.15 8.22
CA THR A 142 -26.03 -0.26 8.45
C THR A 142 -26.70 0.64 7.43
#